data_AF-A0A2H9MCQ0-F1
#
_entry.id   AF-A0A2H9MCQ0-F1
#
_cell.length_a   1.000
_cell.length_b   1.000
_cell.length_c   1.000
_cell.angle_alpha   90.00
_cell.angle_beta   90.00
_cell.angle_gamma   90.00
#
_symmetry.space_group_name_H-M   'P 1'
#
loop_
_entity.id
_entity.type
_entity.pdbx_description
1 polymer ?
#
loop_
_entity_poly.entity_id
_entity_poly.type
_entity_poly.pdbx_seq_one_letter_code
_entity_poly.pdbx_strand_id
1 'polypeptide(L)' 'MSNPEILKIAKDDYTQTGDLLGSGGIHKWEIKGIKEGSTTVKFELFRSWEPSNIIDTKSYQVIVTAR' A
#
# COMPACT_ATOMS: atom_id res chain seq x y z
N MET A 1 -5.78 -7.32 2.26
CA MET A 1 -6.34 -7.36 0.89
C MET A 1 -7.42 -6.29 0.79
N SER A 2 -7.19 -5.25 -0.01
CA SER A 2 -8.21 -4.23 -0.32
C SER A 2 -9.21 -4.77 -1.34
N ASN A 3 -10.47 -4.34 -1.27
CA ASN A 3 -11.47 -4.71 -2.28
C ASN A 3 -11.21 -3.91 -3.59
N PRO A 4 -10.83 -4.57 -4.71
CA PRO A 4 -10.50 -3.91 -5.97
C PRO A 4 -11.71 -3.25 -6.64
N GLU A 5 -12.93 -3.54 -6.19
CA GLU A 5 -14.15 -2.88 -6.67
C GLU A 5 -14.41 -1.53 -6.01
N ILE A 6 -13.78 -1.23 -4.86
CA ILE A 6 -13.95 0.02 -4.10
C ILE A 6 -12.74 0.93 -4.31
N LEU A 7 -11.53 0.35 -4.31
CA LEU A 7 -10.27 1.07 -4.47
C LEU A 7 -9.45 0.49 -5.63
N LYS A 8 -8.77 1.36 -6.36
CA LYS A 8 -7.79 1.01 -7.40
C LYS A 8 -6.44 1.64 -7.08
N ILE A 9 -5.36 0.87 -7.13
CA ILE A 9 -4.00 1.42 -7.10
C ILE A 9 -3.76 2.11 -8.44
N ALA A 10 -3.56 3.43 -8.40
CA ALA A 10 -3.30 4.27 -9.56
C ALA A 10 -1.80 4.37 -9.86
N LYS A 11 -0.96 4.39 -8.83
CA LYS A 11 0.50 4.35 -8.94
C LYS A 11 1.14 3.61 -7.77
N ASP A 12 2.30 3.04 -8.04
CA ASP A 12 3.15 2.30 -7.12
C ASP A 12 4.60 2.66 -7.49
N ASP A 13 5.25 3.44 -6.62
CA ASP A 13 6.58 3.99 -6.87
C ASP A 13 7.48 3.78 -5.65
N TYR A 14 8.78 3.58 -5.91
CA TYR A 14 9.82 3.59 -4.89
C TYR A 14 10.85 4.68 -5.20
N THR A 15 11.24 5.44 -4.18
CA THR A 15 12.27 6.47 -4.29
C THR A 15 13.32 6.26 -3.21
N GLN A 16 14.58 6.10 -3.59
CA GLN A 16 15.71 6.12 -2.66
C GLN A 16 15.84 7.51 -2.06
N THR A 17 16.02 7.59 -0.74
CA THR A 17 16.09 8.88 -0.03
C THR A 17 17.46 9.18 0.58
N GLY A 18 18.42 8.26 0.48
CA GLY A 18 19.78 8.44 0.99
C GLY A 18 20.85 8.24 -0.09
N ASP A 19 21.99 8.91 0.08
CA ASP A 19 23.08 8.94 -0.89
C ASP A 19 24.05 7.75 -0.76
N LEU A 20 23.91 6.93 0.29
CA LEU A 20 24.78 5.79 0.55
C LEU A 20 24.17 4.48 0.04
N LEU A 21 25.03 3.56 -0.44
CA LEU A 21 24.62 2.21 -0.77
C LEU A 21 24.03 1.51 0.46
N GLY A 22 22.87 0.88 0.27
CA GLY A 22 22.12 0.25 1.36
C GLY A 22 21.25 1.22 2.17
N SER A 23 21.21 2.51 1.82
CA SER A 23 20.20 3.41 2.38
C SER A 23 18.80 2.92 2.01
N GLY A 24 17.87 3.08 2.95
CA GLY A 24 16.46 2.87 2.67
C GLY A 24 15.90 3.90 1.68
N GLY A 25 14.59 3.80 1.46
CA GLY A 25 13.84 4.72 0.64
C GLY A 25 12.38 4.78 1.07
N ILE A 26 11.58 5.47 0.26
CA ILE A 26 10.14 5.63 0.46
C ILE A 26 9.42 4.86 -0.64
N HIS A 27 8.54 3.96 -0.23
CA HIS A 27 7.54 3.36 -1.11
C HIS A 27 6.25 4.19 -1.03
N LYS A 28 5.76 4.65 -2.18
CA LYS A 28 4.56 5.48 -2.30
C LYS A 28 3.50 4.76 -3.14
N TRP A 29 2.30 4.67 -2.59
CA TRP A 29 1.11 4.20 -3.31
C TRP A 29 0.10 5.33 -3.48
N GLU A 30 -0.35 5.56 -4.72
CA GLU A 30 -1.49 6.44 -4.99
C GLU A 30 -2.72 5.57 -5.21
N ILE A 31 -3.72 5.69 -4.33
CA ILE A 31 -4.93 4.87 -4.34
C ILE A 31 -6.14 5.74 -4.67
N LYS A 32 -6.92 5.34 -5.67
CA LYS A 32 -8.13 6.02 -6.11
C LYS A 32 -9.38 5.26 -5.67
N GLY A 33 -10.33 5.95 -5.04
CA GLY A 33 -11.69 5.43 -4.84
C GLY A 33 -12.45 5.37 -6.17
N ILE A 34 -12.98 4.20 -6.51
CA ILE A 34 -13.72 3.97 -7.76
C ILE A 34 -15.20 3.70 -7.55
N LYS A 35 -15.58 3.26 -6.35
CA LYS A 35 -16.96 2.98 -5.96
C LYS A 35 -17.15 3.29 -4.49
N GLU A 36 -18.35 3.69 -4.13
CA GLU A 36 -18.73 3.89 -2.74
C GLU A 36 -18.67 2.59 -1.94
N GLY A 37 -18.30 2.72 -0.67
CA GLY A 37 -18.23 1.62 0.26
C GLY A 37 -17.10 1.78 1.27
N SER A 38 -17.02 0.83 2.20
CA SER A 38 -15.95 0.73 3.18
C SER A 38 -15.07 -0.47 2.86
N THR A 39 -13.75 -0.29 2.91
CA THR A 39 -12.78 -1.37 2.74
C THR A 39 -11.55 -1.15 3.60
N THR A 40 -10.80 -2.23 3.87
CA THR A 40 -9.55 -2.17 4.62
C THR A 40 -8.38 -2.35 3.66
N VAL A 41 -7.47 -1.37 3.65
CA VAL A 41 -6.19 -1.49 2.95
C VAL A 41 -5.16 -2.03 3.93
N LYS A 42 -4.49 -3.13 3.56
CA LYS A 42 -3.43 -3.76 4.37
C LYS A 42 -2.13 -3.72 3.57
N PHE A 43 -1.08 -3.18 4.18
CA PHE A 43 0.29 -3.18 3.69
C PHE A 43 1.11 -4.12 4.55
N GLU A 44 1.87 -5.01 3.91
CA GLU A 44 2.73 -5.98 4.57
C GLU A 44 4.15 -5.79 4.05
N LEU A 45 5.09 -5.56 4.96
CA LEU A 45 6.52 -5.51 4.63
C LEU A 45 7.09 -6.92 4.81
N PHE A 46 7.51 -7.54 3.73
CA PHE A 46 8.12 -8.85 3.73
C PHE A 46 9.05 -8.99 2.53
N ARG A 47 9.91 -10.01 2.56
CA ARG A 47 10.70 -10.40 1.39
C ARG A 47 9.87 -11.31 0.51
N SER A 48 9.75 -11.03 -0.78
CA SER A 48 8.88 -11.80 -1.69
C SER A 48 9.22 -13.29 -1.76
N TRP A 49 10.48 -13.67 -1.49
CA TRP A 49 10.94 -15.06 -1.41
C TRP A 49 10.72 -15.73 -0.03
N GLU A 50 10.26 -15.00 0.98
CA GLU A 50 9.92 -15.48 2.32
C GLU A 50 8.51 -14.97 2.74
N PRO A 51 7.43 -15.33 2.02
CA PRO A 51 6.11 -14.72 2.20
C PRO A 51 5.48 -14.95 3.58
N SER A 52 5.92 -16.00 4.29
CA SER A 52 5.46 -16.29 5.65
C SER A 52 6.10 -15.40 6.72
N ASN A 53 7.15 -14.65 6.37
CA ASN A 53 7.92 -13.82 7.31
C ASN A 53 7.56 -12.34 7.12
N ILE A 54 6.42 -11.95 7.69
CA ILE A 54 5.97 -10.56 7.70
C ILE A 54 6.76 -9.78 8.77
N ILE A 55 7.50 -8.76 8.33
CA ILE A 55 8.30 -7.88 9.18
C ILE A 55 7.42 -6.81 9.85
N ASP A 56 6.50 -6.21 9.09
CA ASP A 56 5.57 -5.20 9.58
C ASP A 56 4.24 -5.28 8.83
N THR A 57 3.17 -4.83 9.49
CA THR A 57 1.84 -4.71 8.91
C THR A 57 1.23 -3.37 9.28
N LYS A 58 0.73 -2.64 8.28
CA LYS A 58 -0.08 -1.43 8.47
C LYS A 58 -1.46 -1.64 7.85
N SER A 59 -2.49 -1.28 8.60
CA SER A 59 -3.89 -1.42 8.16
C SER A 59 -4.61 -0.09 8.28
N TYR A 60 -5.37 0.26 7.25
CA TYR A 60 -6.14 1.49 7.18
C TYR A 60 -7.58 1.16 6.77
N GLN A 61 -8.55 1.62 7.55
CA GLN A 61 -9.94 1.60 7.14
C GLN A 61 -10.20 2.81 6.24
N VAL A 62 -10.69 2.55 5.02
CA VAL A 62 -10.96 3.57 4.01
C VAL A 62 -12.45 3.53 3.69
N ILE A 63 -13.10 4.68 3.80
CA ILE A 63 -14.51 4.87 3.47
C ILE A 63 -14.58 5.80 2.27
N VAL A 64 -15.15 5.32 1.17
CA VAL A 64 -15.41 6.09 -0.04
C VAL A 64 -16.88 6.46 -0.06
N THR A 65 -17.17 7.75 -0.07
CA THR A 65 -18.53 8.30 -0.11
C THR A 65 -18.78 9.01 -1.44
N ALA A 66 -20.01 8.95 -1.96
CA ALA A 66 -20.41 9.86 -3.04
C ALA A 66 -20.28 11.31 -2.56
N ARG A 67 -20.00 12.19 -3.51
CA ARG A 67 -19.99 13.63 -3.29
C ARG A 67 -21.13 14.27 -4.05
#